data_AF-A0A660UTQ3-F1
#
_entry.id   AF-A0A660UTQ3-F1
#
_cell.length_a   1.000
_cell.length_b   1.000
_cell.length_c   1.000
_cell.angle_alpha   90.00
_cell.angle_beta   90.00
_cell.angle_gamma   90.00
#
_symmetry.space_group_name_H-M   'P 1'
#
loop_
_entity.id
_entity.type
_entity.pdbx_description
1 polymer ?
#
loop_
_entity_poly.entity_id
_entity_poly.type
_entity_poly.pdbx_seq_one_letter_code
_entity_poly.pdbx_strand_id
1 'polypeptide(L)'
;MNTWKDAHHRSILKAVSWRFFGSITTMLIIFAFTGKVVLSVGIGIVEVFVKLLVYYLHERMWDRIGVGKKKHPLTALPVEKPLTEEHMQEIKEKLKVLGYISKA
;
A
#
# COMPACT_ATOMS: atom_id res chain seq x y z
N MET A 1 13.70 19.17 4.36
CA MET A 1 12.30 19.00 3.92
C MET A 1 11.98 17.50 3.97
N ASN A 2 11.51 17.01 5.12
CA ASN A 2 11.37 15.58 5.42
C ASN A 2 9.91 15.14 5.30
N THR A 3 9.36 15.10 4.08
CA THR A 3 7.92 14.86 3.86
C THR A 3 7.54 13.38 3.69
N TRP A 4 8.51 12.47 3.55
CA TRP A 4 8.27 11.05 3.24
C TRP A 4 7.89 10.18 4.44
N LYS A 5 8.44 10.47 5.64
CA LYS A 5 8.09 9.76 6.88
C LYS A 5 6.69 10.13 7.37
N ASP A 6 6.30 11.40 7.23
CA ASP A 6 4.96 11.87 7.62
C ASP A 6 3.85 11.32 6.71
N ALA A 7 4.15 11.03 5.44
CA ALA A 7 3.15 10.53 4.48
C ALA A 7 2.62 9.13 4.81
N HIS A 8 3.48 8.22 5.28
CA HIS A 8 3.09 6.84 5.58
C HIS A 8 2.24 6.75 6.85
N HIS A 9 2.68 7.40 7.93
CA HIS A 9 1.91 7.45 9.19
C HIS A 9 0.56 8.13 8.99
N ARG A 10 0.50 9.28 8.29
CA ARG A 10 -0.77 9.96 7.97
C ARG A 10 -1.72 9.08 7.15
N SER A 11 -1.20 8.26 6.24
CA SER A 11 -2.01 7.36 5.42
C SER A 11 -2.59 6.20 6.23
N ILE A 12 -1.80 5.62 7.14
CA ILE A 12 -2.28 4.58 8.07
C ILE A 12 -3.34 5.17 8.99
N LEU A 13 -3.09 6.34 9.60
CA LEU A 13 -4.07 7.03 10.45
C LEU A 13 -5.37 7.30 9.70
N LYS A 14 -5.32 7.86 8.49
CA LYS A 14 -6.52 8.08 7.67
C LYS A 14 -7.27 6.77 7.38
N ALA A 15 -6.55 5.70 7.06
CA ALA A 15 -7.15 4.41 6.75
C ALA A 15 -7.84 3.77 7.98
N VAL A 16 -7.27 3.93 9.17
CA VAL A 16 -7.88 3.49 10.43
C VAL A 16 -9.10 4.35 10.77
N SER A 17 -8.99 5.67 10.66
CA SER A 17 -10.11 6.59 10.89
C SER A 17 -11.29 6.27 9.97
N TRP A 18 -11.04 6.08 8.67
CA TRP A 18 -12.10 5.75 7.72
C TRP A 18 -12.78 4.41 8.03
N ARG A 19 -12.01 3.40 8.45
CA ARG A 19 -12.56 2.09 8.85
C ARG A 19 -13.43 2.18 10.10
N PHE A 20 -13.02 2.96 11.09
CA PHE A 20 -13.77 3.15 12.33
C PHE A 20 -15.11 3.86 12.08
N PHE A 21 -15.08 4.97 11.33
CA PHE A 21 -16.31 5.66 10.94
C PHE A 21 -17.23 4.77 10.10
N GLY A 22 -16.69 4.02 9.15
CA GLY A 22 -17.47 3.11 8.30
C GLY A 22 -18.25 2.08 9.11
N SER A 23 -17.61 1.42 10.09
CA SER A 23 -18.29 0.42 10.92
C SER A 23 -19.30 1.04 11.88
N ILE A 24 -19.02 2.22 12.44
CA ILE A 24 -20.01 2.97 13.25
C ILE A 24 -21.22 3.32 12.41
N THR A 25 -21.03 3.83 11.19
CA THR A 25 -22.13 4.18 10.29
C THR A 25 -23.00 2.96 9.99
N THR A 26 -22.41 1.80 9.70
CA THR A 26 -23.16 0.56 9.47
C THR A 26 -24.00 0.18 10.70
N MET A 27 -23.41 0.21 11.90
CA MET A 27 -24.13 -0.06 13.14
C MET A 27 -25.28 0.93 13.38
N LEU A 28 -25.05 2.22 13.13
CA LEU A 28 -26.08 3.27 13.27
C LEU A 28 -27.22 3.10 12.27
N ILE A 29 -26.93 2.74 11.02
CA ILE A 29 -27.96 2.46 10.00
C ILE A 29 -28.81 1.28 10.47
N ILE A 30 -28.18 0.16 10.83
CA ILE A 30 -28.91 -1.04 11.26
C ILE A 30 -29.75 -0.76 12.51
N PHE A 31 -29.20 0.03 13.44
CA PHE A 31 -29.92 0.45 14.63
C PHE A 31 -31.11 1.34 14.29
N ALA A 32 -30.95 2.29 13.37
CA ALA A 32 -32.05 3.17 12.94
C ALA A 32 -33.20 2.37 12.29
N PHE A 33 -32.90 1.32 11.54
CA PHE A 33 -33.92 0.48 10.90
C PHE A 33 -34.54 -0.56 11.85
N THR A 34 -33.77 -1.15 12.75
CA THR A 34 -34.23 -2.29 13.56
C THR A 34 -34.62 -1.89 14.99
N GLY A 35 -34.08 -0.80 15.51
CA GLY A 35 -34.19 -0.39 16.92
C GLY A 35 -33.46 -1.33 17.92
N LYS A 36 -32.75 -2.36 17.43
CA LYS A 36 -32.11 -3.40 18.26
C LYS A 36 -30.59 -3.22 18.31
N VAL A 37 -30.09 -2.83 19.48
CA VAL A 37 -28.64 -2.62 19.71
C VAL A 37 -27.85 -3.92 19.53
N VAL A 38 -28.33 -5.03 20.10
CA VAL A 38 -27.64 -6.34 20.04
C VAL A 38 -27.45 -6.81 18.60
N LEU A 39 -28.47 -6.65 17.75
CA LEU A 39 -28.38 -7.01 16.33
C LEU A 39 -27.38 -6.11 15.60
N SER A 40 -27.42 -4.81 15.86
CA SER A 40 -26.57 -3.81 15.21
C SER A 40 -25.09 -4.05 15.51
N VAL A 41 -24.77 -4.32 16.78
CA VAL A 41 -23.40 -4.65 17.20
C VAL A 41 -22.96 -5.99 16.62
N GLY A 42 -23.83 -7.02 16.64
CA GLY A 42 -23.53 -8.33 16.06
C GLY A 42 -23.16 -8.25 14.58
N ILE A 43 -23.95 -7.51 13.79
CA ILE A 43 -23.65 -7.30 12.37
C ILE A 43 -22.38 -6.47 12.19
N GLY A 44 -22.16 -5.43 13.00
CA GLY A 44 -20.94 -4.65 12.92
C GLY A 44 -19.66 -5.45 13.20
N ILE A 45 -19.70 -6.44 14.11
CA ILE A 45 -18.57 -7.36 14.33
C ILE A 45 -18.34 -8.23 13.08
N VAL A 46 -19.38 -8.84 12.55
CA VAL A 46 -19.29 -9.68 11.34
C VAL A 46 -18.77 -8.86 10.15
N GLU A 47 -19.23 -7.62 9.99
CA GLU A 47 -18.81 -6.69 8.94
C GLU A 47 -17.29 -6.47 8.96
N VAL A 48 -16.66 -6.34 10.13
CA VAL A 48 -15.21 -6.16 10.24
C VAL A 48 -14.47 -7.37 9.66
N PHE A 49 -14.89 -8.59 9.99
CA PHE A 49 -14.28 -9.81 9.45
C PHE A 49 -14.51 -9.96 7.95
N VAL A 50 -15.72 -9.67 7.47
CA VAL A 50 -16.05 -9.70 6.03
C VAL A 50 -15.20 -8.69 5.28
N LYS A 51 -15.06 -7.46 5.78
CA LYS A 51 -14.21 -6.42 5.17
C LYS A 51 -12.74 -6.85 5.10
N LEU A 52 -12.24 -7.53 6.12
CA LEU A 52 -10.86 -8.06 6.11
C LEU A 52 -10.68 -9.12 5.02
N LEU A 53 -11.61 -10.08 4.92
CA LEU A 53 -11.57 -11.12 3.90
C LEU A 53 -11.68 -10.53 2.49
N VAL A 54 -12.63 -9.63 2.27
CA VAL A 54 -12.84 -8.95 0.98
C VAL A 54 -11.63 -8.10 0.61
N TYR A 55 -11.03 -7.38 1.55
CA TYR A 55 -9.82 -6.58 1.30
C TYR A 55 -8.66 -7.47 0.86
N TYR A 56 -8.43 -8.59 1.54
CA TYR A 56 -7.39 -9.54 1.16
C TYR A 56 -7.61 -10.12 -0.24
N LEU A 57 -8.83 -10.56 -0.53
CA LEU A 57 -9.17 -11.08 -1.86
C LEU A 57 -9.04 -9.99 -2.95
N HIS A 58 -9.44 -8.76 -2.65
CA HIS A 58 -9.29 -7.62 -3.54
C HIS A 58 -7.82 -7.33 -3.83
N GLU A 59 -6.96 -7.30 -2.82
CA GLU A 59 -5.50 -7.13 -3.00
C GLU A 59 -4.91 -8.26 -3.85
N ARG A 60 -5.29 -9.51 -3.58
CA ARG A 60 -4.82 -10.66 -4.36
C ARG A 60 -5.28 -10.62 -5.81
N MET A 61 -6.52 -10.20 -6.05
CA MET A 61 -7.06 -10.01 -7.39
C MET A 61 -6.36 -8.85 -8.11
N TRP A 62 -6.07 -7.76 -7.41
CA TRP A 62 -5.38 -6.59 -7.97
C TRP A 62 -3.94 -6.92 -8.40
N ASP A 63 -3.20 -7.69 -7.61
CA ASP A 63 -1.84 -8.11 -7.98
C ASP A 63 -1.82 -8.95 -9.27
N ARG A 64 -2.87 -9.73 -9.53
CA ARG A 64 -3.03 -10.49 -10.78
C ARG A 64 -3.32 -9.59 -11.98
N ILE A 65 -3.96 -8.45 -11.77
CA ILE A 65 -4.44 -7.58 -12.86
C ILE A 65 -3.30 -6.72 -13.46
N GLY A 66 -2.12 -6.63 -12.83
CA GLY A 66 -0.92 -6.01 -13.44
C GLY A 66 -1.01 -4.51 -13.78
N VAL A 67 -2.16 -3.89 -13.55
CA VAL A 67 -2.45 -2.48 -13.84
C VAL A 67 -1.62 -1.59 -12.92
N GLY A 68 -0.86 -0.67 -13.51
CA GLY A 68 -0.12 0.37 -12.78
C GLY A 68 1.28 -0.02 -12.29
N LYS A 69 1.81 -1.21 -12.65
CA LYS A 69 3.24 -1.51 -12.45
C LYS A 69 4.05 -0.58 -13.36
N LYS A 70 4.60 0.51 -12.80
CA LYS A 70 5.52 1.42 -13.51
C LYS A 70 6.74 0.60 -13.91
N LYS A 71 6.79 0.15 -15.16
CA LYS A 71 7.99 -0.46 -15.72
C LYS A 71 9.04 0.64 -15.78
N HIS A 72 10.19 0.40 -15.16
CA HIS A 72 11.30 1.32 -15.29
C HIS A 72 11.66 1.42 -16.79
N PRO A 73 11.98 2.60 -17.35
CA PRO A 73 12.30 2.71 -18.77
C PRO A 73 13.45 1.79 -19.18
N LEU A 74 14.36 1.47 -18.25
CA LEU A 74 15.48 0.55 -18.47
C LEU A 74 15.09 -0.94 -18.44
N THR A 75 13.88 -1.31 -17.98
CA THR A 75 13.43 -2.72 -17.95
C THR A 75 13.21 -3.29 -19.35
N ALA A 76 13.05 -2.42 -20.37
CA ALA A 76 12.88 -2.81 -21.76
C ALA A 76 14.21 -3.06 -22.50
N LEU A 77 15.35 -2.72 -21.91
CA LEU A 77 16.65 -2.88 -22.56
C LEU A 77 17.10 -4.35 -22.47
N PRO A 78 17.49 -4.99 -23.59
CA PRO A 78 18.02 -6.34 -23.57
C PRO A 78 19.35 -6.36 -22.81
N VAL A 79 19.40 -7.10 -21.72
CA VAL A 79 20.64 -7.31 -20.94
C VAL A 79 21.39 -8.46 -21.60
N GLU A 80 22.20 -8.15 -22.62
CA GLU A 80 22.97 -9.16 -23.35
C GLU A 80 24.07 -9.82 -22.50
N LYS A 81 24.55 -9.15 -21.45
CA LYS A 81 25.57 -9.66 -20.52
C LYS A 81 25.19 -9.38 -19.07
N PRO A 82 25.30 -10.38 -18.16
CA PRO A 82 25.09 -10.13 -16.74
C PRO A 82 26.10 -9.10 -16.23
N LEU A 83 25.70 -8.27 -15.26
CA LEU A 83 26.59 -7.28 -14.66
C LEU A 83 27.79 -7.98 -14.01
N THR A 84 28.99 -7.73 -14.54
CA THR A 84 30.26 -8.10 -13.93
C THR A 84 30.62 -7.12 -12.81
N GLU A 85 31.41 -7.55 -11.84
CA GLU A 85 31.87 -6.72 -10.72
C GLU A 85 32.59 -5.43 -11.17
N GLU A 86 33.27 -5.48 -12.32
CA GLU A 86 33.93 -4.31 -12.93
C GLU A 86 32.92 -3.23 -13.34
N HIS A 87 31.81 -3.61 -14.00
CA HIS A 87 30.74 -2.68 -14.37
C HIS A 87 30.07 -2.08 -13.13
N MET A 88 29.96 -2.84 -12.04
CA MET A 88 29.45 -2.33 -10.76
C MET A 88 30.36 -1.27 -10.15
N GLN A 89 31.68 -1.44 -10.25
CA GLN A 89 32.65 -0.43 -9.81
C GLN A 89 32.54 0.84 -10.66
N GLU A 90 32.43 0.69 -11.98
CA GLU A 90 32.26 1.83 -12.88
C GLU A 90 30.97 2.62 -12.60
N ILE A 91 29.85 1.91 -12.40
CA ILE A 91 28.57 2.54 -12.04
C ILE A 91 28.69 3.28 -10.71
N LYS A 92 29.31 2.68 -9.69
CA LYS A 92 29.52 3.33 -8.39
C LYS A 92 30.36 4.60 -8.49
N GLU A 93 31.44 4.57 -9.27
CA GLU A 93 32.28 5.75 -9.51
C GLU A 93 31.50 6.85 -10.24
N LYS A 94 30.74 6.53 -11.30
CA LYS A 94 29.89 7.51 -11.99
C LYS A 94 28.83 8.10 -11.06
N LEU A 95 28.18 7.27 -10.23
CA LEU A 95 27.19 7.73 -9.27
C LEU A 95 27.80 8.62 -8.17
N LYS A 96 29.05 8.38 -7.79
CA LYS A 96 29.84 9.21 -6.87
C LYS A 96 30.17 10.57 -7.49
N VAL A 97 30.58 10.60 -8.77
CA VAL A 97 30.83 11.83 -9.53
C VAL A 97 29.55 12.66 -9.67
N LEU A 98 28.41 12.01 -9.91
CA LEU A 98 27.10 12.65 -10.02
C LEU A 98 26.50 13.06 -8.66
N GLY A 99 27.17 12.76 -7.54
CA GLY A 99 26.75 13.16 -6.19
C GLY A 99 25.56 12.36 -5.62
N TYR A 100 25.16 11.26 -6.28
CA TYR A 100 24.10 10.38 -5.78
C TYR A 100 24.57 9.44 -4.66
N ILE A 101 25.87 9.16 -4.60
CA ILE A 101 26.49 8.37 -3.52
C ILE A 101 27.48 9.28 -2.78
N SER A 102 27.36 9.32 -1.45
CA SER A 102 28.28 10.08 -0.58
C SER A 102 29.71 9.55 -0.72
N LYS A 103 30.69 10.45 -0.77
CA LYS A 103 32.10 10.10 -0.56
C LYS A 103 32.22 9.55 0.87
N ALA A 104 32.31 8.23 0.99
CA ALA A 104 32.90 7.59 2.16
C ALA A 104 34.42 7.79 2.10
#